data_AF-A0A7K8FM29-F1
#
_entry.id   AF-A0A7K8FM29-F1
#
_cell.length_a   1.000
_cell.length_b   1.000
_cell.length_c   1.000
_cell.angle_alpha   90.00
_cell.angle_beta   90.00
_cell.angle_gamma   90.00
#
_symmetry.space_group_name_H-M   'P 1'
#
loop_
_entity.id
_entity.type
_entity.pdbx_description
1 polymer ?
#
loop_
_entity_poly.entity_id
_entity_poly.type
_entity_poly.pdbx_seq_one_letter_code
_entity_poly.pdbx_strand_id
1 'polypeptide(L)'
;QLGGSRPIHSLHIGNDGAAFVEVLVGSSAGGDFQVLLPSAALMSPSESRAGAEPRRVRLFGPGSLVKGPAQGTWDRLRVVLSQPYCQSRPYGLSFIRVFAAPEED
;
A
#
# COMPACT_ATOMS: atom_id res chain seq x y z
N GLN A 1 -0.84 5.43 -11.80
CA GLN A 1 -0.60 6.88 -11.90
C GLN A 1 -1.78 7.59 -11.25
N LEU A 2 -1.55 8.63 -10.44
CA LEU A 2 -2.56 9.24 -9.56
C LEU A 2 -3.38 10.39 -10.20
N GLY A 3 -3.29 10.57 -11.51
CA GLY A 3 -4.00 11.64 -12.25
C GLY A 3 -3.46 13.06 -12.03
N GLY A 4 -2.60 13.26 -11.03
CA GLY A 4 -1.87 14.51 -10.76
C GLY A 4 -1.02 14.38 -9.50
N SER A 5 0.01 15.24 -9.38
CA SER A 5 0.87 15.27 -8.19
C SER A 5 0.10 15.79 -6.98
N ARG A 6 0.07 15.03 -5.89
CA ARG A 6 -0.68 15.38 -4.68
C ARG A 6 -0.05 14.78 -3.42
N PRO A 7 -0.27 15.38 -2.23
CA PRO A 7 0.11 14.76 -0.98
C PRO A 7 -0.73 13.51 -0.71
N ILE A 8 -0.16 12.57 0.05
CA ILE A 8 -0.83 11.32 0.44
C ILE A 8 -0.91 11.27 1.95
N HIS A 9 -2.13 11.30 2.47
CA HIS A 9 -2.43 11.34 3.90
C HIS A 9 -2.75 9.95 4.46
N SER A 10 -3.49 9.14 3.72
CA SER A 10 -3.85 7.77 4.14
C SER A 10 -4.06 6.83 2.96
N LEU A 11 -3.98 5.53 3.24
CA LEU A 11 -4.15 4.45 2.28
C LEU A 11 -5.14 3.42 2.82
N HIS A 12 -6.13 3.03 2.03
CA HIS A 12 -6.98 1.87 2.32
C HIS A 12 -6.64 0.76 1.34
N ILE A 13 -6.31 -0.42 1.85
CA ILE A 13 -5.85 -1.55 1.04
C ILE A 13 -6.77 -2.75 1.31
N GLY A 14 -7.46 -3.21 0.27
CA GLY A 14 -8.21 -4.46 0.28
C GLY A 14 -7.34 -5.57 -0.29
N ASN A 15 -7.01 -6.56 0.54
CA ASN A 15 -6.19 -7.69 0.13
C ASN A 15 -6.92 -8.62 -0.85
N ASP A 16 -6.16 -9.39 -1.62
CA ASP A 16 -6.63 -10.62 -2.27
C ASP A 16 -5.52 -11.68 -2.22
N GLY A 17 -5.23 -12.16 -1.01
CA GLY A 17 -4.30 -13.28 -0.79
C GLY A 17 -2.82 -12.92 -0.67
N ALA A 18 -2.42 -11.65 -0.68
CA ALA A 18 -1.04 -11.25 -0.41
C ALA A 18 -0.73 -11.36 1.10
N ALA A 19 0.49 -11.79 1.47
CA ALA A 19 0.91 -11.81 2.88
C ALA A 19 1.39 -10.44 3.34
N PHE A 20 2.09 -9.71 2.47
CA PHE A 20 2.63 -8.39 2.75
C PHE A 20 2.31 -7.40 1.64
N VAL A 21 2.18 -6.14 2.02
CA VAL A 21 2.13 -5.00 1.11
C VAL A 21 3.14 -3.94 1.53
N GLU A 22 3.88 -3.42 0.56
CA GLU A 22 4.69 -2.22 0.69
C GLU A 22 4.23 -1.22 -0.37
N VAL A 23 4.20 0.07 0.00
CA VAL A 23 3.81 1.14 -0.93
C VAL A 23 4.93 2.16 -1.02
N LEU A 24 5.36 2.42 -2.24
CA LEU A 24 6.33 3.45 -2.56
C LEU A 24 5.69 4.53 -3.41
N VAL A 25 6.23 5.74 -3.31
CA VAL A 25 5.81 6.92 -4.03
C VAL A 25 6.94 7.45 -4.91
N GLY A 26 6.59 8.04 -6.04
CA GLY A 26 7.55 8.61 -6.96
C GLY A 26 6.94 9.73 -7.80
N SER A 27 7.81 10.45 -8.51
CA SER A 27 7.42 11.53 -9.41
C SER A 27 7.66 11.12 -10.87
N SER A 28 6.74 11.49 -11.76
CA SER A 28 6.94 11.33 -13.20
C SER A 28 8.01 12.23 -13.77
N ALA A 29 8.37 13.31 -13.05
CA ALA A 29 9.47 14.21 -13.41
C ALA A 29 10.86 13.60 -13.19
N GLY A 30 10.95 12.42 -12.57
CA GLY A 30 12.19 11.69 -12.31
C GLY A 30 12.46 11.48 -10.81
N GLY A 31 13.60 10.84 -10.53
CA GLY A 31 14.00 10.44 -9.18
C GLY A 31 13.58 9.03 -8.78
N ASP A 32 14.13 8.57 -7.66
CA ASP A 32 13.87 7.24 -7.12
C ASP A 32 12.54 7.16 -6.36
N PHE A 33 11.95 5.96 -6.37
CA PHE A 33 10.80 5.66 -5.53
C PHE A 33 11.20 5.67 -4.05
N GLN A 34 10.39 6.34 -3.23
CA GLN A 34 10.58 6.42 -1.78
C GLN A 34 9.52 5.59 -1.06
N VAL A 35 9.89 4.89 0.02
CA VAL A 35 8.97 4.07 0.80
C VAL A 35 7.99 4.96 1.56
N LEU A 36 6.71 4.92 1.21
CA LEU A 36 5.63 5.63 1.91
C LEU A 36 5.03 4.76 3.02
N LEU A 37 4.71 3.51 2.70
CA LEU A 37 4.24 2.50 3.66
C LEU A 37 5.28 1.38 3.70
N PRO A 38 6.01 1.20 4.82
CA PRO A 38 6.89 0.06 5.00
C PRO A 38 6.12 -1.26 4.89
N SER A 39 6.82 -2.35 4.61
CA SER A 39 6.21 -3.68 4.51
C SER A 39 5.28 -4.00 5.69
N ALA A 40 4.00 -4.20 5.38
CA ALA A 40 2.93 -4.38 6.33
C ALA A 40 2.22 -5.71 6.08
N ALA A 41 2.02 -6.50 7.13
CA ALA A 41 1.35 -7.80 7.04
C ALA A 41 -0.16 -7.66 6.75
N LEU A 42 -0.65 -8.33 5.71
CA LEU A 42 -2.07 -8.50 5.42
C LEU A 42 -2.56 -9.87 5.90
N MET A 43 -1.69 -10.89 5.87
CA MET A 43 -1.95 -12.24 6.35
C MET A 43 -0.78 -12.74 7.20
N SER A 44 -1.07 -13.56 8.20
CA SER A 44 -0.08 -14.37 8.91
C SER A 44 0.41 -15.53 8.04
N PRO A 45 1.54 -16.18 8.40
CA PRO A 45 2.01 -17.36 7.69
C PRO A 45 1.02 -18.53 7.70
N SER A 46 0.29 -18.73 8.81
CA SER A 46 -0.72 -19.79 8.93
C SER A 46 -1.94 -19.51 8.04
N GLU A 47 -2.47 -18.28 8.07
CA GLU A 47 -3.55 -17.84 7.18
C GLU A 47 -3.15 -17.98 5.71
N SER A 48 -1.91 -17.61 5.37
CA SER A 48 -1.38 -17.69 4.00
C SER A 48 -1.25 -19.13 3.50
N ARG A 49 -0.85 -20.08 4.36
CA ARG A 49 -0.81 -21.51 4.00
C ARG A 49 -2.20 -22.12 3.91
N ALA A 50 -3.10 -21.76 4.81
CA ALA A 50 -4.49 -22.24 4.78
C ALA A 50 -5.31 -21.61 3.64
N GLY A 51 -4.97 -20.39 3.20
CA GLY A 51 -5.83 -19.57 2.34
C GLY A 51 -7.03 -19.00 3.08
N ALA A 52 -6.91 -18.78 4.39
CA ALA A 52 -7.97 -18.22 5.22
C ALA A 52 -7.91 -16.68 5.20
N GLU A 53 -9.06 -16.02 5.21
CA GLU A 53 -9.20 -14.55 5.19
C GLU A 53 -8.40 -13.79 4.11
N PRO A 54 -8.42 -14.20 2.82
CA PRO A 54 -7.61 -13.54 1.79
C PRO A 54 -8.03 -12.08 1.51
N ARG A 55 -9.22 -11.65 1.94
CA ARG A 55 -9.87 -10.37 1.60
C ARG A 55 -9.84 -9.32 2.72
N ARG A 56 -8.89 -9.43 3.65
CA ARG A 56 -8.75 -8.48 4.76
C ARG A 56 -8.53 -7.05 4.23
N VAL A 57 -9.27 -6.09 4.78
CA VAL A 57 -9.05 -4.66 4.52
C VAL A 57 -8.22 -4.06 5.65
N ARG A 58 -7.18 -3.30 5.30
CA ARG A 58 -6.39 -2.52 6.25
C ARG A 58 -6.43 -1.03 5.91
N LEU A 59 -6.57 -0.22 6.94
CA LEU A 59 -6.54 1.23 6.87
C LEU A 59 -5.23 1.72 7.45
N PHE A 60 -4.46 2.45 6.66
CA PHE A 60 -3.18 3.04 7.05
C PHE A 60 -3.36 4.55 7.10
N GLY A 61 -3.51 5.07 8.32
CA GLY A 61 -3.56 6.51 8.56
C GLY A 61 -2.16 7.14 8.56
N PRO A 62 -2.05 8.46 8.77
CA PRO A 62 -0.79 9.19 8.75
C PRO A 62 0.29 8.60 9.68
N GLY A 63 -0.12 8.07 10.84
CA GLY A 63 0.81 7.44 11.79
C GLY A 63 1.44 6.13 11.30
N SER A 64 0.90 5.52 10.23
CA SER A 64 1.47 4.33 9.60
C SER A 64 2.40 4.67 8.42
N LEU A 65 2.43 5.92 7.98
CA LEU A 65 3.21 6.35 6.82
C LEU A 65 4.57 6.92 7.26
N VAL A 66 5.58 6.79 6.41
CA VAL A 66 6.89 7.40 6.64
C VAL A 66 6.76 8.92 6.46
N LYS A 67 7.11 9.67 7.53
CA LYS A 67 6.91 11.14 7.59
C LYS A 67 7.52 11.90 6.42
N GLY A 68 8.76 11.57 6.01
CA GLY A 68 9.45 12.27 4.92
C GLY A 68 8.68 12.20 3.61
N PRO A 69 8.46 11.00 3.04
CA PRO A 69 7.67 10.82 1.83
C PRO A 69 6.22 11.32 1.97
N ALA A 70 5.58 11.18 3.14
CA ALA A 70 4.20 11.66 3.34
C ALA A 70 4.04 13.19 3.24
N GLN A 71 5.11 13.97 3.47
CA GLN A 71 5.10 15.43 3.32
C GLN A 71 5.31 15.91 1.87
N GLY A 72 5.74 15.01 0.98
CA GLY A 72 5.93 15.30 -0.44
C GLY A 72 4.64 15.27 -1.26
N THR A 73 4.75 15.65 -2.53
CA THR A 73 3.68 15.44 -3.52
C THR A 73 4.11 14.43 -4.56
N TRP A 74 3.20 13.55 -4.95
CA TRP A 74 3.52 12.40 -5.79
C TRP A 74 2.42 12.14 -6.80
N ASP A 75 2.81 11.68 -7.99
CA ASP A 75 1.90 11.30 -9.06
C ASP A 75 2.05 9.82 -9.48
N ARG A 76 3.06 9.13 -8.94
CA ARG A 76 3.30 7.69 -9.12
C ARG A 76 3.26 6.98 -7.79
N LEU A 77 2.67 5.78 -7.84
CA LEU A 77 2.56 4.89 -6.71
C LEU A 77 2.95 3.49 -7.19
N ARG A 78 3.88 2.86 -6.48
CA ARG A 78 4.33 1.49 -6.71
C ARG A 78 3.87 0.66 -5.52
N VAL A 79 3.05 -0.35 -5.80
CA VAL A 79 2.61 -1.31 -4.79
C VAL A 79 3.39 -2.59 -4.99
N VAL A 80 4.08 -3.04 -3.95
CA VAL A 80 4.80 -4.31 -3.93
C VAL A 80 4.02 -5.28 -3.05
N LEU A 81 3.66 -6.42 -3.62
CA LEU A 81 2.93 -7.48 -2.94
C LEU A 81 3.82 -8.71 -2.83
N SER A 82 3.78 -9.36 -1.68
CA SER A 82 4.57 -10.58 -1.46
C SER A 82 3.73 -11.66 -0.79
N GLN A 83 3.89 -12.90 -1.26
CA GLN A 83 3.28 -14.09 -0.66
C GLN A 83 4.32 -15.22 -0.58
N PRO A 84 5.24 -15.16 0.40
CA PRO A 84 6.32 -16.14 0.52
C PRO A 84 5.84 -17.49 1.07
N TYR A 85 4.65 -17.55 1.66
CA TYR A 85 4.15 -18.74 2.36
C TYR A 85 3.26 -19.64 1.51
N CYS A 86 2.85 -19.17 0.32
CA CYS A 86 2.05 -19.95 -0.62
C CYS A 86 2.29 -19.49 -2.06
N GLN A 87 3.17 -20.19 -2.79
CA GLN A 87 3.51 -19.86 -4.18
C GLN A 87 2.58 -20.50 -5.22
N SER A 88 1.69 -21.41 -4.79
CA SER A 88 0.81 -22.16 -5.68
C SER A 88 -0.50 -21.45 -6.01
N ARG A 89 -0.87 -20.40 -5.26
CA ARG A 89 -2.11 -19.66 -5.46
C ARG A 89 -1.82 -18.25 -6.00
N PRO A 90 -2.62 -17.75 -6.95
CA PRO A 90 -2.53 -16.34 -7.35
C PRO A 90 -2.85 -15.45 -6.15
N TYR A 91 -2.19 -14.30 -6.10
CA TYR A 91 -2.43 -13.29 -5.08
C TYR A 91 -2.34 -11.89 -5.68
N GLY A 92 -2.98 -10.93 -5.04
CA GLY A 92 -3.02 -9.56 -5.50
C GLY A 92 -3.67 -8.63 -4.47
N LEU A 93 -4.34 -7.60 -4.99
CA LEU A 93 -5.18 -6.71 -4.21
C LEU A 93 -6.57 -6.66 -4.84
N SER A 94 -7.57 -6.63 -3.97
CA SER A 94 -8.94 -6.30 -4.37
C SER A 94 -9.07 -4.81 -4.72
N PHE A 95 -8.46 -3.93 -3.90
CA PHE A 95 -8.43 -2.49 -4.17
C PHE A 95 -7.30 -1.80 -3.41
N ILE A 96 -6.92 -0.62 -3.90
CA ILE A 96 -6.18 0.39 -3.14
C ILE A 96 -6.86 1.74 -3.33
N ARG A 97 -7.05 2.48 -2.24
CA ARG A 97 -7.54 3.87 -2.24
C ARG A 97 -6.53 4.76 -1.56
N VAL A 98 -6.30 5.92 -2.16
CA VAL A 98 -5.32 6.92 -1.72
C VAL A 98 -6.10 8.18 -1.39
N PHE A 99 -5.88 8.74 -0.21
CA PHE A 99 -6.60 9.93 0.27
C PHE A 99 -5.63 11.08 0.48
N ALA A 100 -6.06 12.28 0.10
CA ALA A 100 -5.41 13.52 0.49
C ALA A 100 -5.79 13.86 1.94
N ALA A 101 -5.12 14.85 2.53
CA ALA A 101 -5.56 15.39 3.81
C ALA A 101 -6.96 16.00 3.63
N PRO A 102 -7.84 15.91 4.65
CA PRO A 102 -9.09 16.67 4.63
C PRO A 102 -8.78 18.16 4.51
N GLU A 103 -9.59 18.89 3.73
CA GLU A 103 -9.54 20.35 3.74
C GLU A 103 -9.99 20.81 5.15
N GLU A 104 -9.20 21.70 5.78
CA GLU A 104 -9.62 22.38 7.00
C GLU A 104 -10.60 23.49 6.60
N ASP A 105 -11.84 23.43 7.11
CA ASP A 105 -12.85 24.49 7.01
C ASP A 105 -12.47 25.73 7.82
#